data_AF-A0A4Y8RN77-F1
#
_entry.id   AF-A0A4Y8RN77-F1
#
_cell.length_a   1.000
_cell.length_b   1.000
_cell.length_c   1.000
_cell.angle_alpha   90.00
_cell.angle_beta   90.00
_cell.angle_gamma   90.00
#
_symmetry.space_group_name_H-M   'P 1'
#
loop_
_entity.id
_entity.type
_entity.pdbx_description
1 polymer ?
#
loop_
_entity_poly.entity_id
_entity_poly.type
_entity_poly.pdbx_seq_one_letter_code
_entity_poly.pdbx_strand_id
1 'polypeptide(L)' 'MKQQPDGKWMVHDPKTGRWLEVPGYGAMKSTPLLLNEEIDLTKPIFEQVLELEMRQSRKTSRKRIRKG' A
#
# COMPACT_ATOMS: atom_id res chain seq x y z
N MET A 1 -9.10 -4.29 21.68
CA MET A 1 -8.94 -5.12 20.45
C MET A 1 -8.44 -6.48 20.89
N LYS A 2 -8.89 -7.58 20.27
CA LYS A 2 -8.45 -8.94 20.64
C LYS A 2 -8.30 -9.82 19.41
N GLN A 3 -7.40 -10.80 19.45
CA GLN A 3 -7.32 -11.84 18.44
C GLN A 3 -8.16 -13.04 18.90
N GLN A 4 -8.97 -13.59 18.00
CA GLN A 4 -9.74 -14.80 18.21
C GLN A 4 -8.89 -16.05 17.91
N PRO A 5 -9.30 -17.25 18.39
CA PRO A 5 -8.57 -18.50 18.12
C PRO A 5 -8.43 -18.84 16.63
N ASP A 6 -9.34 -18.37 15.79
CA ASP A 6 -9.30 -18.51 14.33
C ASP A 6 -8.33 -17.51 13.64
N GLY A 7 -7.57 -16.74 14.44
CA GLY A 7 -6.61 -15.75 13.98
C GLY A 7 -7.22 -14.40 13.61
N LYS A 8 -8.56 -14.25 13.65
CA LYS A 8 -9.23 -12.99 13.30
C LYS A 8 -9.02 -11.92 14.36
N TRP A 9 -8.86 -10.69 13.91
CA TRP A 9 -8.78 -9.54 14.79
C TRP A 9 -10.13 -8.87 14.97
N MET A 10 -10.48 -8.61 16.23
CA MET A 10 -11.76 -8.01 16.60
C MET A 10 -11.56 -6.69 17.34
N VAL A 11 -12.31 -5.67 16.94
CA VAL A 11 -12.42 -4.39 17.65
C VAL A 11 -13.79 -4.26 18.28
N HIS A 12 -13.84 -3.70 19.49
CA HIS A 12 -15.10 -3.43 20.17
C HIS A 12 -15.56 -2.02 19.78
N ASP A 13 -16.76 -1.90 19.23
CA ASP A 13 -17.40 -0.62 18.95
C ASP A 13 -18.17 -0.15 20.19
N PRO A 14 -17.72 0.91 20.89
CA PRO A 14 -18.38 1.40 22.09
C PRO A 14 -19.74 2.06 21.81
N LYS A 15 -20.04 2.46 20.56
CA LYS A 15 -21.32 3.09 20.21
C LYS A 15 -22.43 2.05 20.05
N THR A 16 -22.10 0.88 19.54
CA THR A 16 -23.06 -0.19 19.26
C THR A 16 -22.94 -1.40 20.19
N GLY A 17 -21.86 -1.48 20.97
CA GLY A 17 -21.51 -2.63 21.82
C GLY A 17 -21.08 -3.88 21.04
N ARG A 18 -20.90 -3.77 19.72
CA ARG A 18 -20.61 -4.92 18.85
C ARG A 18 -19.10 -5.16 18.74
N TRP A 19 -18.76 -6.42 18.50
CA TRP A 19 -17.42 -6.78 18.05
C TRP A 19 -17.39 -6.85 16.53
N LEU A 20 -16.50 -6.08 15.92
CA LEU A 20 -16.32 -5.99 14.47
C LEU A 20 -15.01 -6.67 14.09
N GLU A 21 -15.04 -7.48 13.04
CA GLU A 21 -13.83 -8.04 12.42
C GLU A 21 -13.02 -6.92 11.77
N VAL A 22 -11.70 -7.00 11.88
CA VAL A 22 -10.74 -6.10 11.23
C VAL A 22 -9.94 -6.91 10.19
N PRO A 23 -10.45 -7.04 8.95
CA PRO A 23 -9.77 -7.78 7.91
C PRO A 23 -8.38 -7.19 7.63
N GLY A 24 -7.40 -8.06 7.38
CA GLY A 24 -6.05 -7.64 7.00
C GLY A 24 -5.21 -7.01 8.11
N TYR A 25 -5.72 -6.92 9.35
CA TYR A 25 -4.92 -6.41 10.45
C TYR A 25 -3.67 -7.27 10.67
N GLY A 26 -2.50 -6.65 10.50
CA GLY A 26 -1.22 -7.33 10.66
C GLY A 26 -0.74 -8.14 9.45
N ALA A 27 -1.50 -8.20 8.34
CA ALA A 27 -1.16 -9.01 7.17
C ALA A 27 0.18 -8.65 6.49
N MET A 28 0.74 -7.48 6.79
CA MET A 28 2.04 -7.03 6.27
C MET A 28 3.02 -6.61 7.37
N LYS A 29 2.79 -6.99 8.64
CA LYS A 29 3.66 -6.58 9.75
C LYS A 29 5.11 -7.04 9.60
N SER A 30 5.34 -8.19 8.97
CA SER A 30 6.66 -8.77 8.76
C SER A 30 7.32 -8.37 7.44
N THR A 31 6.60 -7.69 6.55
CA THR A 31 7.09 -7.33 5.22
C THR A 31 7.30 -5.82 5.18
N PRO A 32 8.54 -5.32 5.03
CA PRO A 32 8.76 -3.89 4.89
C PRO A 32 8.03 -3.39 3.65
N LEU A 33 7.16 -2.39 3.85
CA LEU A 33 6.55 -1.65 2.75
C LEU A 33 7.65 -0.79 2.13
N LEU A 34 8.18 -1.23 0.99
CA LEU A 34 9.12 -0.45 0.19
C LEU A 34 8.34 0.64 -0.55
N LEU A 35 8.13 1.77 0.14
CA LEU A 35 7.54 2.96 -0.45
C LEU A 35 8.56 3.64 -1.37
N ASN A 36 8.12 4.03 -2.56
CA ASN A 36 8.93 4.88 -3.43
C ASN A 36 8.98 6.28 -2.80
N GLU A 37 10.19 6.77 -2.50
CA GLU A 37 10.43 8.07 -1.86
C GLU A 37 9.92 9.27 -2.67
N GLU A 38 9.67 9.08 -3.98
CA GLU A 38 9.06 10.10 -4.84
C GLU A 38 7.54 10.25 -4.62
N ILE A 39 6.90 9.32 -3.89
CA ILE A 39 5.44 9.34 -3.64
C ILE A 39 5.15 10.17 -2.38
N ASP A 40 4.40 11.25 -2.58
CA ASP A 40 3.84 12.07 -1.52
C ASP A 40 2.48 11.49 -1.07
N LEU A 41 2.47 10.86 0.11
CA LEU A 41 1.27 10.25 0.69
C LEU A 41 0.21 11.25 1.16
N THR A 42 0.50 12.56 1.11
CA THR A 42 -0.49 13.62 1.38
C THR A 42 -1.31 14.01 0.15
N LYS A 43 -0.92 13.52 -1.03
CA LYS A 43 -1.57 13.78 -2.32
C LYS A 43 -2.24 12.52 -2.87
N PRO A 44 -3.15 12.65 -3.85
CA PRO A 44 -3.75 11.50 -4.53
C PRO A 44 -2.67 10.58 -5.12
N ILE A 45 -2.68 9.30 -4.72
CA ILE A 45 -1.63 8.33 -5.09
C ILE A 45 -1.72 7.96 -6.58
N PHE A 46 -2.94 7.87 -7.13
CA PHE A 46 -3.16 7.40 -8.50
C PHE A 46 -2.40 8.20 -9.56
N GLU A 47 -2.50 9.53 -9.52
CA GLU A 47 -1.87 10.43 -10.49
C GLU A 47 -0.34 10.36 -10.39
N GLN A 48 0.20 10.26 -9.16
CA GLN A 48 1.63 10.16 -8.91
C GLN A 48 2.21 8.86 -9.46
N VAL A 49 1.55 7.73 -9.21
CA VAL A 49 1.97 6.43 -9.73
C VAL A 49 1.93 6.42 -11.25
N LEU A 50 0.85 6.94 -11.86
CA LEU A 50 0.74 7.02 -13.31
C LEU A 50 1.88 7.84 -13.92
N GLU A 51 2.25 8.98 -13.32
CA GLU A 51 3.36 9.79 -13.80
C GLU A 51 4.72 9.07 -13.66
N LEU A 52 4.95 8.38 -12.55
CA LEU A 52 6.16 7.59 -12.33
C LEU A 52 6.33 6.48 -13.37
N GLU A 53 5.25 5.75 -13.69
CA GLU A 53 5.26 4.71 -14.73
C GLU A 53 5.56 5.29 -16.12
N MET A 54 4.97 6.44 -16.45
CA MET A 54 5.24 7.14 -17.71
C MET A 54 6.69 7.59 -17.81
N ARG A 55 7.26 8.14 -16.72
CA ARG A 55 8.67 8.55 -16.65
C ARG A 55 9.61 7.35 -16.83
N GLN A 56 9.30 6.21 -16.20
CA GLN A 56 10.11 5.00 -16.31
C GLN A 56 10.11 4.42 -17.73
N SER A 57 8.95 4.42 -18.38
CA SER A 57 8.77 4.01 -19.79
C SER A 57 9.60 4.87 -20.76
N ARG A 58 9.71 6.18 -20.50
CA ARG A 58 10.54 7.09 -21.31
C ARG A 58 12.04 6.86 -21.13
N LYS A 59 12.49 6.50 -19.92
CA LYS A 59 13.91 6.23 -19.62
C LYS A 59 14.40 4.96 -20.33
N THR A 60 13.59 3.91 -20.39
CA THR A 60 13.95 2.64 -21.05
C THR A 60 14.05 2.78 -22.57
N SER A 61 13.13 3.53 -23.18
CA SER A 61 13.14 3.82 -24.62
C SER A 61 14.41 4.57 -25.06
N ARG A 62 14.81 5.62 -24.31
CA ARG A 62 16.05 6.39 -24.59
C ARG A 62 17.33 5.57 -24.45
N LYS A 63 17.36 4.58 -23.54
CA LYS A 63 18.52 3.70 -23.33
C LYS A 63 18.75 2.74 -24.50
N ARG A 64 17.69 2.35 -25.22
CA ARG A 64 17.78 1.51 -26.43
C ARG A 64 18.34 2.27 -27.63
N ILE A 65 17.97 3.54 -27.81
CA ILE A 65 18.42 4.36 -28.94
C ILE A 65 19.94 4.63 -28.90
N ARG A 66 20.54 4.72 -27.70
CA ARG A 66 21.98 5.02 -27.53
C ARG A 66 22.93 3.82 -27.64
N LYS A 67 22.40 2.61 -27.85
CA LYS A 67 23.19 1.37 -27.99
C LYS A 67 23.16 0.79 -29.42
N GLY A 68 22.58 1.53 -30.37
CA GLY A 68 22.60 1.22 -31.80
C GLY A 68 23.64 2.05 -32.53
#